data_AF-A0A1M7I4E7-F1
#
_entry.id   AF-A0A1M7I4E7-F1
#
_cell.length_a   1.000
_cell.length_b   1.000
_cell.length_c   1.000
_cell.angle_alpha   90.00
_cell.angle_beta   90.00
_cell.angle_gamma   90.00
#
_symmetry.space_group_name_H-M   'P 1'
#
loop_
_entity.id
_entity.type
_entity.pdbx_description
1 polymer ?
#
loop_
_entity_poly.entity_id
_entity_poly.type
_entity_poly.pdbx_seq_one_letter_code
_entity_poly.pdbx_strand_id
1 'polypeptide(L)'
;MRHIPLIALVALLAACDGKSAKEKKLAADFHFTENALYNEDSVKLASKVLDDNKTAAEKKFLEAVDVYRNKKQYLEGVGLFKASILLQPQAKTYYELGNALLDAEKNQEAIDAYSMAEALNYKPLHKLLYNKACAYSKSDSADQSLEHLVAAIEFGYTNMDNIMKDPDLANVRKSYYSFNGRIHDAFSGIGDADKLQWNMFLRDFKPMELPVTFDKTFITNKELTDIPYDYERYVSEMRNAKFERETGSLYYYVGLIRKDTSFKTLCYAVDEKALEDYKWPYYLLVSYDNKGKLIDKLFVGGQKLDEDPYRVGEVNGNGEITVTDFQITYEKPVSETRFDENKEVESKELKKEFYTIAADGHFVKKSNEPLALR
;
A
#
# COMPACT_ATOMS: atom_id res chain seq x y z
N MET A 1 36.76 45.25 -43.05
CA MET A 1 35.41 45.73 -43.46
C MET A 1 34.50 44.52 -43.46
N ARG A 2 33.43 44.36 -42.67
CA ARG A 2 32.67 45.20 -41.73
C ARG A 2 32.27 44.30 -40.55
N HIS A 3 32.32 44.85 -39.35
CA HIS A 3 31.70 44.30 -38.14
C HIS A 3 30.17 44.50 -38.15
N ILE A 4 29.50 43.87 -37.16
CA ILE A 4 28.20 44.21 -36.50
C ILE A 4 27.01 43.27 -36.87
N PRO A 5 26.21 42.73 -35.91
CA PRO A 5 26.53 42.19 -34.58
C PRO A 5 25.69 40.91 -34.23
N LEU A 6 26.00 40.37 -33.05
CA LEU A 6 25.22 39.44 -32.24
C LEU A 6 23.81 39.99 -31.91
N ILE A 7 22.75 39.24 -32.21
CA ILE A 7 21.47 39.33 -31.47
C ILE A 7 21.17 37.94 -30.95
N ALA A 8 21.42 37.77 -29.66
CA ALA A 8 20.93 36.66 -28.87
C ALA A 8 19.40 36.76 -28.79
N LEU A 9 18.69 35.86 -29.49
CA LEU A 9 17.29 35.59 -29.19
C LEU A 9 17.24 34.39 -28.25
N VAL A 10 17.51 34.66 -26.98
CA VAL A 10 17.09 33.80 -25.88
C VAL A 10 15.57 33.94 -25.80
N ALA A 11 14.86 33.17 -26.63
CA ALA A 11 13.45 32.90 -26.38
C ALA A 11 13.40 31.82 -25.28
N LEU A 12 13.39 32.29 -24.03
CA LEU A 12 12.88 31.55 -22.90
C LEU A 12 11.47 31.10 -23.24
N LEU A 13 11.32 29.86 -23.72
CA LEU A 13 10.09 29.12 -23.54
C LEU A 13 10.01 28.78 -22.06
N ALA A 14 9.55 29.75 -21.28
CA ALA A 14 8.90 29.48 -20.02
C ALA A 14 7.64 28.67 -20.35
N ALA A 15 7.78 27.35 -20.34
CA ALA A 15 6.65 26.43 -20.25
C ALA A 15 6.05 26.64 -18.85
N CYS A 16 5.22 27.67 -18.73
CA CYS A 16 4.35 27.84 -17.58
C CYS A 16 3.22 26.81 -17.68
N ASP A 17 3.12 25.98 -16.65
CA ASP A 17 2.00 25.09 -16.31
C ASP A 17 0.66 25.85 -16.18
N GLY A 18 0.13 26.32 -17.30
CA GLY A 18 -1.17 27.00 -17.35
C GLY A 18 -2.01 26.45 -18.48
N LYS A 19 -3.12 25.78 -18.14
CA LYS A 19 -4.16 25.39 -19.11
C LYS A 19 -4.50 26.58 -20.03
N SER A 20 -4.51 26.33 -21.34
CA SER A 20 -4.87 27.32 -22.34
C SER A 20 -6.30 27.84 -22.12
N ALA A 21 -6.61 29.05 -22.63
CA ALA A 21 -7.97 29.62 -22.52
C ALA A 21 -9.05 28.70 -23.14
N LYS A 22 -8.66 27.89 -24.14
CA LYS A 22 -9.53 26.89 -24.77
C LYS A 22 -9.83 25.71 -23.84
N GLU A 23 -8.83 25.24 -23.10
CA GLU A 23 -8.99 24.14 -22.12
C GLU A 23 -9.80 24.58 -20.91
N LYS A 24 -9.61 25.81 -20.43
CA LYS A 24 -10.42 26.38 -19.33
C LYS A 24 -11.89 26.52 -19.72
N LYS A 25 -12.17 26.97 -20.95
CA LYS A 25 -13.54 27.04 -21.47
C LYS A 25 -14.17 25.66 -21.63
N LEU A 26 -13.41 24.70 -22.17
CA LEU A 26 -13.88 23.31 -22.29
C LEU A 26 -14.21 22.70 -20.92
N ALA A 27 -13.42 23.01 -19.88
CA ALA A 27 -13.69 22.56 -18.52
C ALA A 27 -14.96 23.17 -17.91
N ALA A 28 -15.23 24.44 -18.19
CA ALA A 28 -16.43 25.13 -17.70
C ALA A 28 -17.72 24.59 -18.34
N ASP A 29 -17.67 24.20 -19.62
CA ASP A 29 -18.82 23.75 -20.40
C ASP A 29 -19.05 22.22 -20.30
N PHE A 30 -18.08 21.46 -19.78
CA PHE A 30 -18.14 20.00 -19.72
C PHE A 30 -18.85 19.51 -18.45
N HIS A 31 -19.96 18.81 -18.63
CA HIS A 31 -20.74 18.21 -17.54
C HIS A 31 -20.58 16.69 -17.52
N PHE A 32 -19.79 16.20 -16.57
CA PHE A 32 -19.67 14.77 -16.29
C PHE A 32 -20.77 14.34 -15.31
N THR A 33 -21.53 13.29 -15.66
CA THR A 33 -22.72 12.85 -14.91
C THR A 33 -22.67 11.36 -14.63
N GLU A 34 -23.55 10.87 -13.76
CA GLU A 34 -23.61 9.45 -13.38
C GLU A 34 -23.78 8.51 -14.58
N ASN A 35 -24.54 8.93 -15.59
CA ASN A 35 -24.77 8.13 -16.81
C ASN A 35 -23.49 7.91 -17.64
N ALA A 36 -22.45 8.71 -17.40
CA ALA A 36 -21.17 8.64 -18.12
C ALA A 36 -20.05 7.96 -17.30
N LEU A 37 -20.32 7.48 -16.08
CA LEU A 37 -19.32 6.88 -15.19
C LEU A 37 -18.57 5.69 -15.80
N TYR A 38 -19.19 4.96 -16.72
CA TYR A 38 -18.57 3.79 -17.36
C TYR A 38 -18.40 3.97 -18.88
N ASN A 39 -18.56 5.18 -19.40
CA ASN A 39 -18.25 5.49 -20.79
C ASN A 39 -16.78 5.91 -20.92
N GLU A 40 -15.96 5.06 -21.53
CA GLU A 40 -14.50 5.24 -21.58
C GLU A 40 -14.06 6.61 -22.12
N ASP A 41 -14.66 7.07 -23.23
CA ASP A 41 -14.32 8.36 -23.84
C ASP A 41 -14.65 9.53 -22.92
N SER A 42 -15.83 9.50 -22.29
CA SER A 42 -16.26 10.51 -21.33
C SER A 42 -15.35 10.53 -20.11
N VAL A 43 -14.99 9.36 -19.58
CA VAL A 43 -14.10 9.21 -18.43
C VAL A 43 -12.70 9.73 -18.73
N LYS A 44 -12.11 9.36 -19.88
CA LYS A 44 -10.78 9.84 -20.31
C LYS A 44 -10.75 11.33 -20.58
N LEU A 45 -11.84 11.91 -21.08
CA LEU A 45 -11.95 13.36 -21.26
C LEU A 45 -12.06 14.06 -19.91
N ALA A 46 -12.96 13.58 -19.06
CA ALA A 46 -13.20 14.10 -17.71
C ALA A 46 -11.93 14.06 -16.84
N SER A 47 -11.15 12.98 -16.89
CA SER A 47 -9.90 12.85 -16.12
C SER A 47 -8.84 13.90 -16.48
N LYS A 48 -8.89 14.45 -17.69
CA LYS A 48 -7.97 15.49 -18.19
C LYS A 48 -8.49 16.91 -17.93
N VAL A 49 -9.79 17.08 -18.10
CA VAL A 49 -10.43 18.40 -18.12
C VAL A 49 -10.77 18.89 -16.71
N LEU A 50 -11.18 17.99 -15.81
CA LEU A 50 -11.62 18.30 -14.44
C LEU A 50 -10.49 18.37 -13.39
N ASP A 51 -9.24 18.56 -13.82
CA ASP A 51 -8.06 18.50 -12.94
C ASP A 51 -8.02 19.56 -11.81
N ASP A 52 -8.80 20.63 -11.94
CA ASP A 52 -8.83 21.72 -10.93
C ASP A 52 -9.56 21.29 -9.64
N ASN A 53 -10.29 20.17 -9.66
CA ASN A 53 -11.07 19.65 -8.53
C ASN A 53 -10.33 18.57 -7.71
N LYS A 54 -9.04 18.35 -7.94
CA LYS A 54 -8.27 17.24 -7.36
C LYS A 54 -8.35 17.15 -5.84
N THR A 55 -8.22 18.28 -5.15
CA THR A 55 -8.30 18.31 -3.69
C THR A 55 -9.69 17.93 -3.17
N ALA A 56 -10.76 18.38 -3.84
CA ALA A 56 -12.12 18.03 -3.45
C ALA A 56 -12.43 16.55 -3.74
N ALA A 57 -11.99 16.05 -4.89
CA ALA A 57 -12.10 14.64 -5.25
C ALA A 57 -11.34 13.75 -4.27
N GLU A 58 -10.14 14.17 -3.84
CA GLU A 58 -9.31 13.44 -2.87
C GLU A 58 -9.98 13.38 -1.50
N LYS A 59 -10.49 14.51 -1.00
CA LYS A 59 -11.24 14.51 0.27
C LYS A 59 -12.39 13.52 0.24
N LYS A 60 -13.14 13.47 -0.87
CA LYS A 60 -14.29 12.57 -0.99
C LYS A 60 -13.87 11.12 -1.21
N PHE A 61 -12.74 10.89 -1.85
CA PHE A 61 -12.10 9.56 -1.94
C PHE A 61 -11.74 9.04 -0.54
N LEU A 62 -11.07 9.85 0.29
CA LEU A 62 -10.71 9.44 1.66
C LEU A 62 -11.94 9.12 2.51
N GLU A 63 -13.00 9.93 2.41
CA GLU A 63 -14.27 9.65 3.08
C GLU A 63 -14.90 8.33 2.58
N ALA A 64 -14.85 8.08 1.27
CA ALA A 64 -15.33 6.83 0.69
C ALA A 64 -14.55 5.62 1.23
N VAL A 65 -13.22 5.75 1.31
CA VAL A 65 -12.35 4.69 1.84
C VAL A 65 -12.63 4.45 3.33
N ASP A 66 -12.82 5.48 4.15
CA ASP A 66 -13.19 5.29 5.57
C ASP A 66 -14.53 4.53 5.72
N VAL A 67 -15.57 4.99 5.04
CA VAL A 67 -16.91 4.37 5.11
C VAL A 67 -16.90 2.93 4.58
N TYR A 68 -16.17 2.70 3.50
CA TYR A 68 -16.04 1.39 2.90
C TYR A 68 -15.20 0.43 3.76
N ARG A 69 -13.96 0.83 4.08
CA ARG A 69 -12.97 -0.02 4.73
C ARG A 69 -13.21 -0.15 6.22
N ASN A 70 -13.39 0.95 6.94
CA ASN A 70 -13.46 0.93 8.40
C ASN A 70 -14.87 0.60 8.88
N LYS A 71 -15.89 1.23 8.29
CA LYS A 71 -17.28 1.05 8.72
C LYS A 71 -17.97 -0.13 8.04
N LYS A 72 -17.36 -0.73 7.00
CA LYS A 72 -17.91 -1.85 6.21
C LYS A 72 -19.28 -1.52 5.60
N GLN A 73 -19.54 -0.25 5.32
CA GLN A 73 -20.79 0.21 4.73
C GLN A 73 -20.63 0.27 3.20
N TYR A 74 -20.60 -0.89 2.55
CA TYR A 74 -20.19 -1.04 1.15
C TYR A 74 -20.98 -0.14 0.18
N LEU A 75 -22.31 -0.14 0.25
CA LEU A 75 -23.16 0.69 -0.64
C LEU A 75 -23.01 2.19 -0.41
N GLU A 76 -22.76 2.61 0.84
CA GLU A 76 -22.51 4.02 1.15
C GLU A 76 -21.14 4.45 0.60
N GLY A 77 -20.11 3.61 0.78
CA GLY A 77 -18.80 3.78 0.17
C GLY A 77 -18.86 3.89 -1.36
N VAL A 78 -19.66 3.03 -2.01
CA VAL A 78 -19.92 3.11 -3.47
C VAL A 78 -20.45 4.48 -3.88
N GLY A 79 -21.43 5.03 -3.14
CA GLY A 79 -21.97 6.37 -3.39
C GLY A 79 -20.91 7.46 -3.28
N LEU A 80 -20.05 7.36 -2.26
CA LEU A 80 -18.96 8.31 -2.02
C LEU A 80 -17.85 8.21 -3.08
N PHE A 81 -17.48 7.01 -3.51
CA PHE A 81 -16.53 6.81 -4.62
C PHE A 81 -17.07 7.41 -5.92
N LYS A 82 -18.35 7.19 -6.25
CA LYS A 82 -18.99 7.82 -7.41
C LYS A 82 -18.97 9.35 -7.31
N ALA A 83 -19.25 9.91 -6.13
CA ALA A 83 -19.15 11.35 -5.91
C ALA A 83 -17.71 11.89 -6.11
N SER A 84 -16.68 11.16 -5.67
CA SER A 84 -15.28 11.49 -5.93
C SER A 84 -14.95 11.48 -7.43
N ILE A 85 -15.42 10.44 -8.15
CA ILE A 85 -15.21 10.28 -9.60
C ILE A 85 -15.89 11.42 -10.38
N LEU A 86 -17.09 11.85 -9.98
CA LEU A 86 -17.79 12.96 -10.63
C LEU A 86 -17.03 14.30 -10.49
N LEU A 87 -16.24 14.47 -9.43
CA LEU A 87 -15.38 15.63 -9.24
C LEU A 87 -14.12 15.54 -10.10
N GLN A 88 -13.42 14.40 -10.07
CA GLN A 88 -12.29 14.09 -10.93
C GLN A 88 -12.11 12.58 -11.06
N PRO A 89 -12.28 12.01 -12.26
CA PRO A 89 -12.01 10.60 -12.51
C PRO A 89 -10.53 10.26 -12.32
N GLN A 90 -10.25 9.27 -11.49
CA GLN A 90 -8.90 8.79 -11.22
C GLN A 90 -8.87 7.26 -11.26
N ALA A 91 -7.77 6.68 -11.76
CA ALA A 91 -7.60 5.24 -11.85
C ALA A 91 -7.75 4.54 -10.50
N LYS A 92 -7.17 5.11 -9.43
CA LYS A 92 -7.28 4.58 -8.05
C LYS A 92 -8.72 4.57 -7.54
N THR A 93 -9.49 5.61 -7.84
CA THR A 93 -10.88 5.73 -7.36
C THR A 93 -11.79 4.71 -8.02
N TYR A 94 -11.63 4.45 -9.33
CA TYR A 94 -12.35 3.38 -10.01
C TYR A 94 -11.95 1.98 -9.52
N TYR A 95 -10.67 1.76 -9.22
CA TYR A 95 -10.22 0.49 -8.67
C TYR A 95 -10.86 0.22 -7.30
N GLU A 96 -10.90 1.21 -6.40
CA GLU A 96 -11.54 1.05 -5.09
C GLU A 96 -13.07 0.99 -5.19
N LEU A 97 -13.69 1.71 -6.13
CA LEU A 97 -15.10 1.52 -6.47
C LEU A 97 -15.39 0.08 -6.88
N GLY A 98 -14.53 -0.52 -7.72
CA GLY A 98 -14.64 -1.92 -8.11
C GLY A 98 -14.61 -2.87 -6.92
N ASN A 99 -13.71 -2.65 -5.96
CA ASN A 99 -13.64 -3.45 -4.73
C ASN A 99 -14.94 -3.31 -3.91
N ALA A 100 -15.40 -2.07 -3.69
CA ALA A 100 -16.62 -1.81 -2.93
C ALA A 100 -17.87 -2.41 -3.58
N LEU A 101 -17.95 -2.39 -4.91
CA LEU A 101 -19.01 -3.04 -5.66
C LEU A 101 -18.95 -4.56 -5.57
N LEU A 102 -17.75 -5.14 -5.60
CA LEU A 102 -17.54 -6.59 -5.48
C LEU A 102 -17.98 -7.11 -4.10
N ASP A 103 -17.65 -6.38 -3.03
CA ASP A 103 -18.08 -6.69 -1.67
C ASP A 103 -19.58 -6.42 -1.44
N ALA A 104 -20.17 -5.46 -2.18
CA ALA A 104 -21.61 -5.25 -2.23
C ALA A 104 -22.37 -6.22 -3.18
N GLU A 105 -21.70 -7.25 -3.71
CA GLU A 105 -22.23 -8.23 -4.67
C GLU A 105 -22.78 -7.62 -5.97
N LYS A 106 -22.33 -6.42 -6.34
CA LYS A 106 -22.61 -5.73 -7.60
C LYS A 106 -21.59 -6.09 -8.67
N ASN A 107 -21.43 -7.39 -8.92
CA ASN A 107 -20.31 -7.96 -9.70
C ASN A 107 -20.16 -7.35 -11.11
N GLN A 108 -21.26 -7.15 -11.84
CA GLN A 108 -21.20 -6.57 -13.19
C GLN A 108 -20.70 -5.13 -13.18
N GLU A 109 -21.17 -4.32 -12.23
CA GLU A 109 -20.74 -2.93 -12.10
C GLU A 109 -19.28 -2.86 -11.62
N ALA A 110 -18.83 -3.83 -10.78
CA ALA A 110 -17.42 -3.95 -10.39
C ALA A 110 -16.52 -4.18 -11.61
N ILE A 111 -16.94 -5.03 -12.56
CA ILE A 111 -16.23 -5.27 -13.82
C ILE A 111 -16.11 -3.97 -14.63
N ASP A 112 -17.18 -3.18 -14.72
CA ASP A 112 -17.19 -1.90 -15.43
C ASP A 112 -16.23 -0.89 -14.76
N ALA A 113 -16.26 -0.81 -13.42
CA ALA A 113 -15.35 0.03 -12.65
C ALA A 113 -13.87 -0.37 -12.83
N TYR A 114 -13.54 -1.67 -12.76
CA TYR A 114 -12.18 -2.13 -13.03
C TYR A 114 -11.74 -1.84 -14.47
N SER A 115 -12.65 -1.92 -15.44
CA SER A 115 -12.36 -1.59 -16.83
C SER A 115 -12.03 -0.10 -17.00
N MET A 116 -12.71 0.79 -16.27
CA MET A 116 -12.35 2.21 -16.24
C MET A 116 -11.01 2.47 -15.54
N ALA A 117 -10.72 1.77 -14.44
CA ALA A 117 -9.41 1.85 -13.79
C ALA A 117 -8.28 1.43 -14.73
N GLU A 118 -8.48 0.36 -15.49
CA GLU A 118 -7.56 -0.14 -16.51
C GLU A 118 -7.37 0.88 -17.64
N ALA A 119 -8.47 1.45 -18.16
CA ALA A 119 -8.45 2.46 -19.21
C ALA A 119 -7.74 3.77 -18.79
N LEU A 120 -7.70 4.05 -17.48
CA LEU A 120 -6.96 5.13 -16.85
C LEU A 120 -5.55 4.73 -16.39
N ASN A 121 -5.07 3.55 -16.79
CA ASN A 121 -3.72 3.03 -16.50
C ASN A 121 -3.43 2.78 -15.01
N TYR A 122 -4.38 2.21 -14.26
CA TYR A 122 -4.13 1.79 -12.88
C TYR A 122 -2.87 0.90 -12.75
N LYS A 123 -2.12 1.10 -11.67
CA LYS A 123 -0.94 0.30 -11.32
C LYS A 123 -1.00 -0.13 -9.85
N PRO A 124 -0.53 -1.35 -9.54
CA PRO A 124 -0.01 -2.35 -10.47
C PRO A 124 -1.13 -3.09 -11.25
N LEU A 125 -0.86 -3.40 -12.52
CA LEU A 125 -1.87 -3.98 -13.42
C LEU A 125 -2.32 -5.39 -12.99
N HIS A 126 -1.39 -6.22 -12.50
CA HIS A 126 -1.74 -7.59 -12.07
C HIS A 126 -2.78 -7.63 -10.95
N LYS A 127 -2.78 -6.65 -10.05
CA LYS A 127 -3.75 -6.57 -8.94
C LYS A 127 -5.15 -6.26 -9.45
N LEU A 128 -5.24 -5.33 -10.41
CA LEU A 128 -6.50 -5.03 -11.09
C LEU A 128 -7.01 -6.26 -11.85
N LEU A 129 -6.15 -6.93 -12.63
CA LEU A 129 -6.53 -8.12 -13.39
C LEU A 129 -7.02 -9.26 -12.47
N TYR A 130 -6.36 -9.47 -11.34
CA TYR A 130 -6.77 -10.45 -10.33
C TYR A 130 -8.17 -10.13 -9.78
N ASN A 131 -8.41 -8.90 -9.32
CA ASN A 131 -9.71 -8.51 -8.77
C ASN A 131 -10.83 -8.54 -9.83
N LYS A 132 -10.52 -8.17 -11.08
CA LYS A 132 -11.44 -8.29 -12.21
C LYS A 132 -11.76 -9.77 -12.50
N ALA A 133 -10.79 -10.68 -12.37
CA ALA A 133 -11.03 -12.12 -12.46
C ALA A 133 -11.96 -12.63 -11.35
N CYS A 134 -11.80 -12.14 -10.11
CA CYS A 134 -12.74 -12.42 -9.01
C CYS A 134 -14.15 -11.96 -9.35
N ALA A 135 -14.32 -10.73 -9.85
CA ALA A 135 -15.61 -10.20 -10.27
C ALA A 135 -16.28 -11.04 -11.36
N TYR A 136 -15.54 -11.46 -12.39
CA TYR A 136 -16.05 -12.37 -13.43
C TYR A 136 -16.43 -13.75 -12.87
N SER A 137 -15.66 -14.29 -11.92
CA SER A 137 -16.01 -15.57 -11.28
C SER A 137 -17.34 -15.45 -10.54
N LYS A 138 -17.54 -14.37 -9.77
CA LYS A 138 -18.80 -14.11 -9.04
C LYS A 138 -19.99 -13.75 -9.94
N SER A 139 -19.76 -13.30 -11.18
CA SER A 139 -20.81 -13.03 -12.17
C SER A 139 -21.14 -14.24 -13.06
N ASP A 140 -20.70 -15.45 -12.68
CA ASP A 140 -20.84 -16.69 -13.44
C ASP A 140 -20.12 -16.71 -14.81
N SER A 141 -19.20 -15.78 -15.06
CA SER A 141 -18.39 -15.69 -16.28
C SER A 141 -17.03 -16.41 -16.12
N ALA A 142 -17.06 -17.74 -15.97
CA ALA A 142 -15.87 -18.54 -15.67
C ALA A 142 -14.74 -18.41 -16.71
N ASP A 143 -15.05 -18.34 -18.00
CA ASP A 143 -14.03 -18.23 -19.06
C ASP A 143 -13.29 -16.88 -18.97
N GLN A 144 -14.03 -15.78 -18.86
CA GLN A 144 -13.45 -14.44 -18.68
C GLN A 144 -12.65 -14.35 -17.38
N SER A 145 -13.13 -14.98 -16.30
CA SER A 145 -12.39 -15.06 -15.04
C SER A 145 -11.04 -15.74 -15.25
N LEU A 146 -11.01 -16.90 -15.91
CA LEU A 146 -9.78 -17.65 -16.15
C LEU A 146 -8.80 -16.89 -17.04
N GLU A 147 -9.28 -16.20 -18.08
CA GLU A 147 -8.45 -15.34 -18.93
C GLU A 147 -7.77 -14.22 -18.14
N HIS A 148 -8.53 -13.48 -17.34
CA HIS A 148 -7.99 -12.39 -16.53
C HIS A 148 -7.05 -12.88 -15.44
N LEU A 149 -7.31 -14.07 -14.88
CA LEU A 149 -6.45 -14.68 -13.87
C LEU A 149 -5.10 -15.11 -14.44
N VAL A 150 -5.10 -15.71 -15.65
CA VAL A 150 -3.87 -16.03 -16.39
C VAL A 150 -3.10 -14.75 -16.69
N ALA A 151 -3.77 -13.71 -17.20
CA ALA A 151 -3.14 -12.42 -17.45
C ALA A 151 -2.54 -11.82 -16.16
N ALA A 152 -3.25 -11.89 -15.03
CA ALA A 152 -2.74 -11.41 -13.75
C ALA A 152 -1.40 -12.08 -13.39
N ILE A 153 -1.28 -13.39 -13.59
CA ILE A 153 -0.04 -14.16 -13.35
C ILE A 153 1.07 -13.68 -14.29
N GLU A 154 0.79 -13.55 -15.59
CA GLU A 154 1.75 -13.06 -16.59
C GLU A 154 2.24 -11.63 -16.30
N PHE A 155 1.40 -10.80 -15.67
CA PHE A 155 1.75 -9.44 -15.23
C PHE A 155 2.32 -9.37 -13.80
N GLY A 156 2.56 -10.52 -13.15
CA GLY A 156 3.32 -10.62 -11.90
C GLY A 156 2.53 -10.99 -10.64
N TYR A 157 1.26 -11.39 -10.75
CA TYR A 157 0.52 -11.95 -9.62
C TYR A 157 1.01 -13.38 -9.33
N THR A 158 1.84 -13.54 -8.31
CA THR A 158 2.55 -14.80 -8.03
C THR A 158 2.02 -15.58 -6.83
N ASN A 159 0.94 -15.11 -6.19
CA ASN A 159 0.37 -15.75 -5.01
C ASN A 159 -0.54 -16.94 -5.39
N MET A 160 0.08 -18.06 -5.79
CA MET A 160 -0.60 -19.31 -6.15
C MET A 160 -1.53 -19.79 -5.04
N ASP A 161 -1.08 -19.72 -3.79
CA ASP A 161 -1.86 -20.15 -2.63
C ASP A 161 -3.19 -19.39 -2.52
N ASN A 162 -3.19 -18.08 -2.78
CA ASN A 162 -4.41 -17.28 -2.78
C ASN A 162 -5.32 -17.66 -3.94
N ILE A 163 -4.80 -17.82 -5.16
CA ILE A 163 -5.56 -18.26 -6.35
C ILE A 163 -6.36 -19.54 -6.07
N MET A 164 -5.73 -20.49 -5.38
CA MET A 164 -6.34 -21.80 -5.11
C MET A 164 -7.41 -21.75 -4.01
N LYS A 165 -7.40 -20.74 -3.13
CA LYS A 165 -8.22 -20.70 -1.90
C LYS A 165 -9.21 -19.55 -1.84
N ASP A 166 -9.03 -18.49 -2.63
CA ASP A 166 -9.86 -17.28 -2.58
C ASP A 166 -11.33 -17.64 -2.88
N PRO A 167 -12.27 -17.41 -1.96
CA PRO A 167 -13.68 -17.76 -2.16
C PRO A 167 -14.32 -17.10 -3.39
N ASP A 168 -13.87 -15.93 -3.82
CA ASP A 168 -14.45 -15.26 -4.99
C ASP A 168 -14.14 -16.01 -6.30
N LEU A 169 -13.05 -16.76 -6.33
CA LEU A 169 -12.66 -17.62 -7.45
C LEU A 169 -13.30 -19.02 -7.38
N ALA A 170 -14.26 -19.26 -6.47
CA ALA A 170 -14.88 -20.57 -6.33
C ALA A 170 -15.59 -21.05 -7.59
N ASN A 171 -16.25 -20.15 -8.33
CA ASN A 171 -16.97 -20.52 -9.54
C ASN A 171 -16.03 -20.94 -10.68
N VAL A 172 -14.97 -20.17 -10.97
CA VAL A 172 -14.00 -20.53 -12.01
C VAL A 172 -13.27 -21.85 -11.70
N ARG A 173 -13.07 -22.18 -10.41
CA ARG A 173 -12.47 -23.45 -9.98
C ARG A 173 -13.37 -24.68 -10.18
N LYS A 174 -14.67 -24.52 -10.45
CA LYS A 174 -15.57 -25.67 -10.72
C LYS A 174 -15.12 -26.47 -11.95
N SER A 175 -14.54 -25.80 -12.94
CA SER A 175 -13.92 -26.42 -14.12
C SER A 175 -12.51 -26.93 -13.80
N TYR A 176 -12.39 -27.83 -12.83
CA TYR A 176 -11.13 -28.22 -12.17
C TYR A 176 -9.97 -28.49 -13.14
N TYR A 177 -10.17 -29.30 -14.18
CA TYR A 177 -9.10 -29.66 -15.12
C TYR A 177 -8.64 -28.47 -15.96
N SER A 178 -9.58 -27.69 -16.50
CA SER A 178 -9.28 -26.48 -17.28
C SER A 178 -8.55 -25.44 -16.43
N PHE A 179 -9.09 -25.18 -15.23
CA PHE A 179 -8.51 -24.24 -14.28
C PHE A 179 -7.08 -24.64 -13.89
N ASN A 180 -6.87 -25.85 -13.36
CA ASN A 180 -5.54 -26.25 -12.91
C ASN A 180 -4.53 -26.32 -14.06
N GLY A 181 -4.94 -26.78 -15.25
CA GLY A 181 -4.07 -26.80 -16.42
C GLY A 181 -3.60 -25.39 -16.79
N ARG A 182 -4.55 -24.45 -16.95
CA ARG A 182 -4.26 -23.07 -17.35
C ARG A 182 -3.45 -22.30 -16.32
N ILE A 183 -3.74 -22.48 -15.03
CA ILE A 183 -2.96 -21.87 -13.96
C ILE A 183 -1.55 -22.47 -13.91
N HIS A 184 -1.42 -23.79 -13.99
CA HIS A 184 -0.11 -24.45 -14.04
C HIS A 184 0.72 -23.97 -15.24
N ASP A 185 0.12 -23.89 -16.42
CA ASP A 185 0.77 -23.41 -17.64
C ASP A 185 1.24 -21.95 -17.49
N ALA A 186 0.40 -21.07 -16.91
CA ALA A 186 0.78 -19.68 -16.64
C ALA A 186 1.97 -19.57 -15.67
N PHE A 187 2.07 -20.45 -14.69
CA PHE A 187 3.21 -20.53 -13.77
C PHE A 187 4.42 -21.31 -14.34
N SER A 188 4.26 -22.09 -15.41
CA SER A 188 5.33 -22.96 -15.93
C SER A 188 6.58 -22.20 -16.38
N GLY A 189 6.41 -20.97 -16.88
CA GLY A 189 7.50 -20.07 -17.25
C GLY A 189 8.19 -19.37 -16.08
N ILE A 190 7.60 -19.43 -14.88
CA ILE A 190 8.05 -18.71 -13.67
C ILE A 190 9.09 -19.52 -12.87
N GLY A 191 9.19 -20.84 -13.11
CA GLY A 191 10.05 -21.72 -12.34
C GLY A 191 9.49 -21.95 -10.93
N ASP A 192 10.24 -21.55 -9.89
CA ASP A 192 9.79 -21.64 -8.50
C ASP A 192 9.00 -20.37 -8.12
N ALA A 193 7.66 -20.46 -8.20
CA ALA A 193 6.75 -19.36 -7.95
C ALA A 193 6.85 -18.80 -6.53
N ASP A 194 7.02 -19.66 -5.52
CA ASP A 194 7.22 -19.25 -4.12
C ASP A 194 8.50 -18.44 -3.96
N LYS A 195 9.58 -18.92 -4.58
CA LYS A 195 10.86 -18.21 -4.60
C LYS A 195 10.77 -16.89 -5.35
N LEU A 196 10.02 -16.83 -6.46
CA LEU A 196 9.80 -15.56 -7.17
C LEU A 196 9.02 -14.58 -6.29
N GLN A 197 7.90 -15.00 -5.69
CA GLN A 197 7.10 -14.14 -4.83
C GLN A 197 7.93 -13.60 -3.65
N TRP A 198 8.76 -14.45 -3.05
CA TRP A 198 9.70 -14.04 -2.00
C TRP A 198 10.72 -13.01 -2.49
N ASN A 199 11.32 -13.24 -3.66
CA ASN A 199 12.28 -12.30 -4.23
C ASN A 199 11.63 -10.96 -4.61
N MET A 200 10.38 -10.97 -5.09
CA MET A 200 9.62 -9.76 -5.40
C MET A 200 9.30 -8.97 -4.13
N PHE A 201 8.91 -9.65 -3.04
CA PHE A 201 8.74 -9.02 -1.73
C PHE A 201 10.04 -8.38 -1.22
N LEU A 202 11.17 -9.09 -1.34
CA LEU A 202 12.47 -8.59 -0.88
C LEU A 202 13.01 -7.40 -1.66
N ARG A 203 12.64 -7.26 -2.94
CA ARG A 203 13.24 -6.31 -3.89
C ARG A 203 13.19 -4.86 -3.40
N ASP A 204 12.12 -4.51 -2.70
CA ASP A 204 11.81 -3.13 -2.34
C ASP A 204 12.34 -2.76 -0.94
N PHE A 205 12.83 -3.73 -0.15
CA PHE A 205 13.61 -3.48 1.07
C PHE A 205 15.07 -3.11 0.74
N LYS A 206 15.36 -1.80 0.67
CA LYS A 206 16.72 -1.30 0.44
C LYS A 206 17.59 -1.45 1.69
N PRO A 207 18.91 -1.74 1.56
CA PRO A 207 19.83 -1.74 2.70
C PRO A 207 19.74 -0.43 3.48
N MET A 208 19.64 -0.52 4.81
CA MET A 208 19.61 0.64 5.69
C MET A 208 21.01 1.03 6.14
N GLU A 209 21.26 2.33 6.28
CA GLU A 209 22.44 2.83 6.97
C GLU A 209 22.27 2.62 8.48
N LEU A 210 23.29 2.04 9.13
CA LEU A 210 23.30 1.74 10.56
C LEU A 210 24.42 2.55 11.24
N PRO A 211 24.22 3.05 12.47
CA PRO A 211 23.05 2.81 13.33
C PRO A 211 21.80 3.55 12.86
N VAL A 212 20.63 2.98 13.16
CA VAL A 212 19.32 3.61 12.89
C VAL A 212 18.47 3.64 14.16
N THR A 213 17.77 4.75 14.35
CA THR A 213 16.84 4.97 15.45
C THR A 213 15.41 5.10 14.92
N PHE A 214 14.48 4.31 15.44
CA PHE A 214 13.05 4.35 15.12
C PHE A 214 12.30 5.24 16.12
N ASP A 215 12.59 6.54 16.12
CA ASP A 215 11.90 7.56 16.90
C ASP A 215 10.88 8.35 16.05
N LYS A 216 10.26 9.38 16.65
CA LYS A 216 9.23 10.22 15.97
C LYS A 216 9.78 10.98 14.76
N THR A 217 11.10 11.20 14.71
CA THR A 217 11.76 11.93 13.61
C THR A 217 12.05 11.03 12.41
N PHE A 218 12.04 9.70 12.58
CA PHE A 218 12.39 8.75 11.53
C PHE A 218 11.54 8.90 10.26
N ILE A 219 10.23 9.14 10.43
CA ILE A 219 9.27 9.26 9.32
C ILE A 219 9.16 10.68 8.75
N THR A 220 9.56 11.71 9.51
CA THR A 220 9.22 13.11 9.25
C THR A 220 9.66 13.62 7.87
N ASN A 221 10.64 12.97 7.23
CA ASN A 221 11.11 13.30 5.88
C ASN A 221 11.21 12.09 4.94
N LYS A 222 10.46 11.01 5.19
CA LYS A 222 10.52 9.79 4.38
C LYS A 222 9.17 9.48 3.76
N GLU A 223 9.12 9.49 2.43
CA GLU A 223 8.04 8.81 1.71
C GLU A 223 8.31 7.31 1.73
N LEU A 224 7.47 6.56 2.42
CA LEU A 224 7.55 5.11 2.43
C LEU A 224 6.68 4.53 1.31
N THR A 225 7.14 3.42 0.74
CA THR A 225 6.40 2.68 -0.27
C THR A 225 5.53 1.62 0.39
N ASP A 226 4.27 1.54 -0.03
CA ASP A 226 3.31 0.56 0.48
C ASP A 226 3.73 -0.88 0.11
N ILE A 227 3.54 -1.81 1.04
CA ILE A 227 3.59 -3.25 0.84
C ILE A 227 2.19 -3.70 0.41
N PRO A 228 2.02 -4.22 -0.82
CA PRO A 228 0.75 -4.77 -1.25
C PRO A 228 0.29 -5.95 -0.39
N TYR A 229 -1.04 -6.07 -0.19
CA TYR A 229 -1.66 -7.21 0.50
C TYR A 229 -1.35 -8.57 -0.13
N ASP A 230 -0.91 -8.61 -1.40
CA ASP A 230 -0.43 -9.84 -2.05
C ASP A 230 0.74 -10.51 -1.29
N TYR A 231 1.40 -9.77 -0.37
CA TYR A 231 2.47 -10.23 0.50
C TYR A 231 2.04 -10.50 1.95
N GLU A 232 0.74 -10.64 2.23
CA GLU A 232 0.18 -11.04 3.53
C GLU A 232 0.78 -12.34 4.11
N ARG A 233 1.35 -13.20 3.24
CA ARG A 233 2.06 -14.39 3.69
C ARG A 233 3.35 -14.05 4.43
N TYR A 234 3.94 -12.89 4.18
CA TYR A 234 5.16 -12.42 4.82
C TYR A 234 4.84 -11.42 5.94
N VAL A 235 3.85 -10.54 5.74
CA VAL A 235 3.41 -9.57 6.75
C VAL A 235 2.24 -10.13 7.56
N SER A 236 2.51 -10.73 8.72
CA SER A 236 1.45 -11.42 9.50
C SER A 236 0.35 -10.49 10.01
N GLU A 237 0.63 -9.20 10.17
CA GLU A 237 -0.31 -8.17 10.59
C GLU A 237 -1.43 -8.01 9.56
N MET A 238 -1.18 -8.28 8.27
CA MET A 238 -2.22 -8.33 7.22
C MET A 238 -3.16 -9.54 7.40
N ARG A 239 -2.73 -10.61 8.07
CA ARG A 239 -3.55 -11.82 8.22
C ARG A 239 -4.53 -11.74 9.38
N ASN A 240 -4.21 -11.00 10.44
CA ASN A 240 -5.20 -10.71 11.47
C ASN A 240 -6.29 -9.78 10.90
N ALA A 241 -5.93 -8.97 9.91
CA ALA A 241 -6.89 -8.25 9.08
C ALA A 241 -7.71 -9.16 8.14
N LYS A 242 -7.33 -10.42 7.81
CA LYS A 242 -8.00 -11.22 6.76
C LYS A 242 -9.49 -11.50 6.92
N PHE A 243 -10.05 -11.43 8.12
CA PHE A 243 -11.51 -11.54 8.28
C PHE A 243 -12.26 -10.26 7.88
N GLU A 244 -11.50 -9.22 7.56
CA GLU A 244 -11.94 -7.91 7.11
C GLU A 244 -11.00 -7.49 5.99
N ARG A 245 -11.33 -7.76 4.72
CA ARG A 245 -10.49 -7.46 3.55
C ARG A 245 -9.85 -6.06 3.48
N GLU A 246 -10.14 -5.14 4.40
CA GLU A 246 -9.85 -3.72 4.35
C GLU A 246 -9.83 -3.05 5.74
N THR A 247 -8.76 -3.17 6.52
CA THR A 247 -8.72 -2.55 7.88
C THR A 247 -8.38 -1.06 7.88
N GLY A 248 -8.37 -0.40 6.72
CA GLY A 248 -7.82 0.96 6.59
C GLY A 248 -6.32 1.06 6.88
N SER A 249 -5.67 -0.06 7.21
CA SER A 249 -4.26 -0.12 7.57
C SER A 249 -3.38 -0.12 6.33
N LEU A 250 -2.27 0.63 6.40
CA LEU A 250 -1.19 0.62 5.43
C LEU A 250 0.05 -0.05 6.03
N TYR A 251 0.83 -0.68 5.16
CA TYR A 251 2.05 -1.39 5.53
C TYR A 251 3.16 -0.89 4.63
N TYR A 252 4.37 -0.73 5.16
CA TYR A 252 5.40 0.00 4.44
C TYR A 252 6.75 -0.71 4.42
N TYR A 253 7.40 -0.72 3.26
CA TYR A 253 8.80 -1.10 3.14
C TYR A 253 9.66 -0.06 3.88
N VAL A 254 10.35 -0.47 4.96
CA VAL A 254 11.26 0.42 5.70
C VAL A 254 12.71 0.14 5.32
N GLY A 255 13.15 -1.12 5.34
CA GLY A 255 14.44 -1.49 4.78
C GLY A 255 15.00 -2.84 5.18
N LEU A 256 16.16 -3.18 4.64
CA LEU A 256 16.93 -4.38 4.94
C LEU A 256 17.97 -4.04 6.02
N ILE A 257 17.86 -4.68 7.18
CA ILE A 257 18.74 -4.48 8.34
C ILE A 257 19.98 -5.37 8.24
N ARG A 258 19.78 -6.66 7.94
CA ARG A 258 20.88 -7.63 7.87
C ARG A 258 20.60 -8.67 6.82
N LYS A 259 21.61 -8.98 6.02
CA LYS A 259 21.60 -10.08 5.05
C LYS A 259 22.67 -11.09 5.42
N ASP A 260 22.25 -12.30 5.72
CA ASP A 260 23.13 -13.44 5.94
C ASP A 260 22.92 -14.49 4.85
N THR A 261 23.80 -15.48 4.81
CA THR A 261 23.63 -16.69 3.99
C THR A 261 22.44 -17.54 4.43
N SER A 262 21.97 -17.44 5.67
CA SER A 262 20.91 -18.28 6.25
C SER A 262 19.58 -17.54 6.46
N PHE A 263 19.64 -16.23 6.74
CA PHE A 263 18.46 -15.41 7.00
C PHE A 263 18.58 -13.98 6.42
N LYS A 264 17.45 -13.28 6.40
CA LYS A 264 17.38 -11.83 6.14
C LYS A 264 16.53 -11.18 7.22
N THR A 265 17.08 -10.15 7.86
CA THR A 265 16.35 -9.30 8.79
C THR A 265 15.91 -8.03 8.08
N LEU A 266 14.61 -7.80 8.03
CA LEU A 266 13.95 -6.67 7.40
C LEU A 266 13.33 -5.79 8.48
N CYS A 267 13.03 -4.55 8.15
CA CYS A 267 12.13 -3.68 8.88
C CYS A 267 10.96 -3.31 7.97
N TYR A 268 9.73 -3.47 8.45
CA TYR A 268 8.56 -2.82 7.87
C TYR A 268 7.81 -2.03 8.94
N ALA A 269 7.02 -1.07 8.46
CA ALA A 269 6.12 -0.28 9.28
C ALA A 269 4.68 -0.73 9.06
N VAL A 270 3.86 -0.55 10.10
CA VAL A 270 2.42 -0.77 10.07
C VAL A 270 1.77 0.52 10.55
N ASP A 271 0.82 1.01 9.77
CA ASP A 271 -0.03 2.14 10.12
C ASP A 271 -1.47 1.68 10.12
N GLU A 272 -2.00 1.38 11.30
CA GLU A 272 -3.38 0.92 11.45
C GLU A 272 -4.40 2.06 11.30
N LYS A 273 -3.93 3.32 11.35
CA LYS A 273 -4.76 4.54 11.36
C LYS A 273 -4.48 5.46 10.17
N ALA A 274 -3.90 4.92 9.09
CA ALA A 274 -3.44 5.70 7.94
C ALA A 274 -4.51 6.60 7.31
N LEU A 275 -5.79 6.18 7.39
CA LEU A 275 -6.93 6.93 6.84
C LEU A 275 -7.36 8.12 7.70
N GLU A 276 -6.87 8.23 8.93
CA GLU A 276 -7.16 9.34 9.83
C GLU A 276 -6.17 10.50 9.65
N ASP A 277 -5.26 10.48 8.67
CA ASP A 277 -4.09 11.40 8.59
C ASP A 277 -3.19 11.26 9.84
N TYR A 278 -3.14 10.06 10.42
CA TYR A 278 -2.27 9.73 11.55
C TYR A 278 -0.88 9.38 11.03
N LYS A 279 0.15 10.11 11.48
CA LYS A 279 1.49 10.06 10.85
C LYS A 279 2.49 9.15 11.56
N TRP A 280 2.07 8.33 12.51
CA TRP A 280 2.98 7.54 13.34
C TRP A 280 2.74 6.04 13.19
N PRO A 281 3.31 5.40 12.14
CA PRO A 281 3.36 3.95 12.07
C PRO A 281 4.21 3.37 13.19
N TYR A 282 3.98 2.09 13.48
CA TYR A 282 4.87 1.31 14.33
C TYR A 282 5.77 0.37 13.51
N TYR A 283 6.96 0.08 14.03
CA TYR A 283 8.05 -0.58 13.32
C TYR A 283 8.35 -1.96 13.89
N LEU A 284 8.50 -2.94 13.00
CA LEU A 284 8.81 -4.32 13.34
C LEU A 284 10.08 -4.74 12.61
N LEU A 285 11.07 -5.21 13.37
CA LEU A 285 12.17 -6.01 12.82
C LEU A 285 11.69 -7.43 12.66
N VAL A 286 11.91 -8.01 11.47
CA VAL A 286 11.42 -9.34 11.15
C VAL A 286 12.51 -10.13 10.44
N SER A 287 12.81 -11.30 10.98
CA SER A 287 13.82 -12.20 10.44
C SER A 287 13.15 -13.35 9.70
N TYR A 288 13.58 -13.61 8.47
CA TYR A 288 13.08 -14.70 7.64
C TYR A 288 14.23 -15.58 7.18
N ASP A 289 13.96 -16.87 6.99
CA ASP A 289 14.88 -17.75 6.28
C ASP A 289 14.95 -17.39 4.78
N ASN A 290 15.80 -18.10 4.04
CA ASN A 290 15.96 -17.85 2.61
C ASN A 290 14.75 -18.18 1.73
N LYS A 291 13.74 -18.85 2.28
CA LYS A 291 12.48 -19.21 1.60
C LYS A 291 11.33 -18.29 2.03
N GLY A 292 11.60 -17.27 2.84
CA GLY A 292 10.58 -16.33 3.33
C GLY A 292 9.75 -16.91 4.49
N LYS A 293 10.20 -17.97 5.15
CA LYS A 293 9.58 -18.45 6.38
C LYS A 293 10.00 -17.54 7.53
N LEU A 294 9.03 -17.05 8.30
CA LEU A 294 9.28 -16.27 9.51
C LEU A 294 10.12 -17.08 10.51
N ILE A 295 11.23 -16.49 10.97
CA ILE A 295 12.08 -16.99 12.05
C ILE A 295 11.65 -16.33 13.36
N ASP A 296 11.68 -14.99 13.39
CA ASP A 296 11.39 -14.23 14.61
C ASP A 296 10.97 -12.78 14.28
N LYS A 297 10.39 -12.08 15.25
CA LYS A 297 9.91 -10.70 15.13
C LYS A 297 10.14 -9.90 16.41
N LEU A 298 10.57 -8.65 16.27
CA LEU A 298 10.76 -7.71 17.38
C LEU A 298 10.08 -6.37 17.09
N PHE A 299 9.19 -5.94 18.00
CA PHE A 299 8.60 -4.60 17.98
C PHE A 299 9.61 -3.59 18.49
N VAL A 300 10.00 -2.64 17.64
CA VAL A 300 11.14 -1.75 17.88
C VAL A 300 10.81 -0.27 17.87
N GLY A 301 9.67 0.20 17.39
CA GLY A 301 9.40 1.65 17.44
C GLY A 301 7.95 2.02 17.23
N GLY A 302 7.51 3.13 17.83
CA GLY A 302 6.13 3.61 17.75
C GLY A 302 5.24 3.06 18.88
N GLN A 303 3.92 3.03 18.65
CA GLN A 303 2.89 2.54 19.57
C GLN A 303 1.88 1.71 18.78
N LYS A 304 1.34 0.63 19.37
CA LYS A 304 0.26 -0.13 18.74
C LYS A 304 -1.09 0.43 19.13
N LEU A 305 -1.25 0.71 20.43
CA LEU A 305 -2.41 1.39 20.98
C LEU A 305 -2.01 2.75 21.54
N ASP A 306 -2.97 3.65 21.60
CA ASP A 306 -2.81 5.03 22.09
C ASP A 306 -2.35 5.08 23.56
N GLU A 307 -2.76 4.10 24.36
CA GLU A 307 -2.39 3.91 25.75
C GLU A 307 -1.05 3.20 25.98
N ASP A 308 -0.46 2.60 24.94
CA ASP A 308 0.81 1.87 25.08
C ASP A 308 1.97 2.85 25.33
N PRO A 309 3.04 2.45 26.05
CA PRO A 309 4.27 3.23 26.08
C PRO A 309 4.84 3.47 24.67
N TYR A 310 5.36 4.67 24.43
CA TYR A 310 6.05 4.98 23.19
C TYR A 310 7.40 4.26 23.13
N ARG A 311 7.61 3.45 22.11
CA ARG A 311 8.83 2.66 21.97
C ARG A 311 9.81 3.32 21.01
N VAL A 312 11.10 3.31 21.38
CA VAL A 312 12.21 3.71 20.52
C VAL A 312 13.23 2.58 20.44
N GLY A 313 13.57 2.20 19.22
CA GLY A 313 14.51 1.14 18.93
C GLY A 313 15.72 1.68 18.21
N GLU A 314 16.90 1.32 18.70
CA GLU A 314 18.19 1.65 18.08
C GLU A 314 18.83 0.35 17.59
N VAL A 315 19.15 0.28 16.29
CA VAL A 315 19.78 -0.90 15.69
C VAL A 315 21.18 -0.52 15.23
N ASN A 316 22.19 -1.18 15.79
CA ASN A 316 23.59 -0.97 15.47
C ASN A 316 24.06 -1.88 14.33
N GLY A 317 25.14 -1.49 13.64
CA GLY A 317 25.71 -2.25 12.53
C GLY A 317 26.21 -3.64 12.89
N ASN A 318 26.51 -3.89 14.16
CA ASN A 318 26.91 -5.20 14.69
C ASN A 318 25.71 -6.13 15.00
N GLY A 319 24.47 -5.67 14.77
CA GLY A 319 23.25 -6.42 15.06
C GLY A 319 22.81 -6.37 16.53
N GLU A 320 23.39 -5.47 17.35
CA GLU A 320 22.87 -5.16 18.67
C GLU A 320 21.71 -4.17 18.56
N ILE A 321 20.67 -4.41 19.35
CA ILE A 321 19.42 -3.65 19.32
C ILE A 321 19.11 -3.21 20.74
N THR A 322 18.88 -1.92 20.92
CA THR A 322 18.36 -1.35 22.17
C THR A 322 16.91 -0.97 21.95
N VAL A 323 16.03 -1.33 22.88
CA VAL A 323 14.62 -0.96 22.87
C VAL A 323 14.30 -0.24 24.17
N THR A 324 13.83 0.99 24.08
CA THR A 324 13.49 1.84 25.22
C THR A 324 12.01 2.21 25.15
N ASP A 325 11.28 1.94 26.22
CA ASP A 325 9.88 2.32 26.39
C ASP A 325 9.80 3.63 27.18
N PHE A 326 9.00 4.58 26.69
CA PHE A 326 8.77 5.88 27.28
C PHE A 326 7.29 6.08 27.62
N GLN A 327 7.02 6.64 28.80
CA GLN A 327 5.74 7.24 29.10
C GLN A 327 5.78 8.70 28.65
N ILE A 328 4.90 9.04 27.71
CA ILE A 328 4.78 10.41 27.20
C ILE A 328 3.58 11.08 27.86
N THR A 329 3.81 12.23 28.48
CA THR A 329 2.74 13.08 29.03
C THR A 329 2.50 14.21 28.04
N TYR A 330 1.24 14.39 27.65
CA TYR A 330 0.81 15.42 26.72
C TYR A 330 0.10 16.57 27.44
N GLU A 331 0.07 17.75 26.82
CA GLU A 331 -0.53 18.96 27.39
C GLU A 331 -2.05 18.83 27.58
N LYS A 332 -2.73 18.16 26.64
CA LYS A 332 -4.17 17.88 26.70
C LYS A 332 -4.44 16.37 26.85
N PRO A 333 -5.61 15.96 27.38
CA PRO A 333 -6.03 14.57 27.35
C PRO A 333 -6.03 14.03 25.92
N VAL A 334 -5.50 12.82 25.73
CA VAL A 334 -5.41 12.17 24.42
C VAL A 334 -6.78 11.81 23.83
N SER A 335 -7.80 11.73 24.68
CA SER A 335 -9.22 11.62 24.28
C SER A 335 -9.77 12.90 23.63
N GLU A 336 -9.12 14.05 23.82
CA GLU A 336 -9.55 15.36 23.30
C GLU A 336 -8.63 15.90 22.21
N THR A 337 -7.35 15.54 22.22
CA THR A 337 -6.37 15.98 21.22
C THR A 337 -5.40 14.86 20.92
N ARG A 338 -5.32 14.48 19.64
CA ARG A 338 -4.49 13.38 19.16
C ARG A 338 -3.02 13.60 19.46
N PHE A 339 -2.29 12.51 19.68
CA PHE A 339 -0.88 12.49 20.04
C PHE A 339 0.04 13.30 19.13
N ASP A 340 -0.21 13.25 17.82
CA ASP A 340 0.59 13.92 16.79
C ASP A 340 0.28 15.42 16.66
N GLU A 341 -0.88 15.86 17.15
CA GLU A 341 -1.29 17.26 17.24
C GLU A 341 -1.10 17.85 18.64
N ASN A 342 -0.80 17.00 19.62
CA ASN A 342 -0.69 17.35 21.02
C ASN A 342 0.76 17.61 21.41
N LYS A 343 0.99 18.65 22.20
CA LYS A 343 2.33 19.02 22.62
C LYS A 343 2.81 18.09 23.73
N GLU A 344 3.97 17.50 23.54
CA GLU A 344 4.66 16.71 24.56
C GLU A 344 5.16 17.63 25.68
N VAL A 345 4.77 17.31 26.92
CA VAL A 345 5.17 18.02 28.14
C VAL A 345 6.33 17.33 28.81
N GLU A 346 6.28 15.99 28.88
CA GLU A 346 7.29 15.15 29.52
C GLU A 346 7.44 13.83 28.77
N SER A 347 8.67 13.31 28.71
CA SER A 347 8.97 11.95 28.27
C SER A 347 9.81 11.27 29.35
N LYS A 348 9.28 10.21 29.95
CA LYS A 348 9.92 9.48 31.05
C LYS A 348 10.26 8.07 30.59
N GLU A 349 11.54 7.71 30.65
CA GLU A 349 11.98 6.33 30.42
C GLU A 349 11.37 5.38 31.45
N LEU A 350 10.70 4.34 30.98
CA LEU A 350 10.09 3.30 31.80
C LEU A 350 11.00 2.07 31.89
N LYS A 351 11.53 1.66 30.74
CA LYS A 351 12.21 0.37 30.60
C LYS A 351 13.16 0.41 29.42
N LYS A 352 14.35 -0.18 29.60
CA LYS A 352 15.34 -0.37 28.55
C LYS A 352 15.71 -1.84 28.45
N GLU A 353 15.64 -2.37 27.24
CA GLU A 353 15.93 -3.77 26.93
C GLU A 353 16.97 -3.88 25.82
N PHE A 354 17.75 -4.95 25.86
CA PHE A 354 18.84 -5.17 24.94
C PHE A 354 18.65 -6.50 24.22
N TYR A 355 18.87 -6.50 22.91
CA TYR A 355 18.71 -7.66 22.05
C TYR A 355 19.90 -7.78 21.10
N THR A 356 20.06 -8.96 20.50
CA THR A 356 21.00 -9.17 19.40
C THR A 356 20.40 -10.09 18.34
N ILE A 357 20.76 -9.86 17.09
CA ILE A 357 20.43 -10.77 15.99
C ILE A 357 21.43 -11.93 16.01
N ALA A 358 20.97 -13.09 16.48
CA ALA A 358 21.77 -14.31 16.54
C ALA A 358 22.15 -14.84 15.14
N ALA A 359 23.10 -15.78 15.08
CA ALA A 359 23.59 -16.34 13.82
C ALA A 359 22.53 -17.14 13.04
N ASP A 360 21.47 -17.58 13.71
CA ASP A 360 20.32 -18.24 13.12
C ASP A 360 19.15 -17.27 12.81
N GLY A 361 19.35 -15.98 13.06
CA GLY A 361 18.38 -14.93 12.77
C GLY A 361 17.40 -14.62 13.90
N HIS A 362 17.41 -15.30 15.05
CA HIS A 362 16.53 -14.97 16.18
C HIS A 362 16.95 -13.69 16.90
N PHE A 363 15.97 -12.99 17.50
CA PHE A 363 16.22 -11.85 18.37
C PHE A 363 16.41 -12.31 19.80
N VAL A 364 17.66 -12.43 20.25
CA VAL A 364 17.98 -12.93 21.58
C VAL A 364 18.12 -11.77 22.55
N LYS A 365 17.30 -11.77 23.60
CA LYS A 365 17.38 -10.80 24.69
C LYS A 365 18.69 -10.98 25.47
N LYS A 366 19.39 -9.88 25.73
CA LYS A 366 20.61 -9.79 26.55
C LYS A 366 20.27 -9.25 27.94
N SER A 367 21.01 -9.74 28.94
CA SER A 367 20.87 -9.27 30.33
C SER A 367 21.60 -7.95 30.60
N ASN A 368 22.58 -7.61 29.77
CA ASN A 368 23.47 -6.47 29.98
C ASN A 368 23.42 -5.53 28.77
N GLU A 369 23.76 -4.26 29.01
CA GLU A 369 23.89 -3.24 27.96
C GLU A 369 24.91 -3.68 26.90
N PRO A 370 24.68 -3.37 25.60
CA PRO A 370 25.57 -3.76 24.52
C PRO A 370 26.92 -3.07 24.73
N LEU A 371 28.01 -3.79 24.45
CA LEU A 371 29.35 -3.20 24.56
C LEU A 371 29.48 -2.17 23.43
N ALA A 372 29.27 -0.89 23.76
CA ALA A 372 29.47 0.21 22.83
C ALA A 372 30.93 0.19 22.35
N LEU A 373 31.17 -0.32 21.14
CA LEU A 373 32.41 -0.11 20.43
C LEU A 373 32.32 1.29 19.83
N ARG A 374 32.97 2.23 20.53
CA ARG A 374 33.22 3.60 20.06
C ARG A 374 33.87 3.64 18.68
#